data_AF-Q5V182-F1
#
_entry.id   AF-Q5V182-F1
#
_cell.length_a   1.000
_cell.length_b   1.000
_cell.length_c   1.000
_cell.angle_alpha   90.00
_cell.angle_beta   90.00
_cell.angle_gamma   90.00
#
_symmetry.space_group_name_H-M   'P 1'
#
loop_
_entity.id
_entity.type
_entity.pdbx_description
1 polymer ?
#
loop_
_entity_poly.entity_id
_entity_poly.type
_entity_poly.pdbx_seq_one_letter_code
_entity_poly.pdbx_strand_id
1 'polypeptide(L)'
;MLDNEQLKEARERDGERADERPDEADVGLERDYPAVGFSNGDPLLNRDYSEYPRSDDILSPDASGVLETLVEHRLIGSVRDISDELRADVTVVSKALELHDVDRPESVEDDAQPSESEIELPDGTVVATEQFRSPIYRDARLLEYLYVDCGYSIAEMREFLESERNHGRGAEKPRWTVDNTDIRTELEMVGLLIGDGDDGERDDIRLGGASLSESETSGTDGLTVSTSDF
;
A
#
# COMPACT_ATOMS: atom_id res chain seq x y z
N MET A 1 -14.26 4.92 -15.64
CA MET A 1 -14.43 4.15 -16.90
C MET A 1 -13.44 4.74 -17.85
N LEU A 2 -12.32 4.04 -18.04
CA LEU A 2 -11.27 4.44 -18.98
C LEU A 2 -11.85 4.59 -20.38
N ASP A 3 -11.43 5.63 -21.08
CA ASP A 3 -11.65 5.70 -22.51
C ASP A 3 -10.64 4.81 -23.27
N ASN A 4 -10.89 4.61 -24.58
CA ASN A 4 -10.05 3.75 -25.41
C ASN A 4 -8.64 4.32 -25.62
N GLU A 5 -8.45 5.63 -25.45
CA GLU A 5 -7.16 6.30 -25.63
C GLU A 5 -6.28 6.04 -24.41
N GLN A 6 -6.81 6.27 -23.20
CA GLN A 6 -6.16 5.96 -21.93
C GLN A 6 -5.78 4.48 -21.83
N LEU A 7 -6.65 3.57 -22.26
CA LEU A 7 -6.35 2.13 -22.25
C LEU A 7 -5.21 1.77 -23.20
N LYS A 8 -5.14 2.44 -24.35
CA LYS A 8 -4.08 2.21 -25.34
C LYS A 8 -2.75 2.73 -24.83
N GLU A 9 -2.71 3.94 -24.29
CA GLU A 9 -1.51 4.53 -23.69
C GLU A 9 -0.99 3.69 -22.51
N ALA A 10 -1.91 3.22 -21.64
CA ALA A 10 -1.58 2.33 -20.53
C ALA A 10 -0.91 1.03 -21.02
N ARG A 11 -1.39 0.45 -22.11
CA ARG A 11 -0.80 -0.77 -22.70
C ARG A 11 0.55 -0.50 -23.36
N GLU A 12 0.70 0.63 -24.04
CA GLU A 12 1.95 1.02 -24.71
C GLU A 12 3.09 1.27 -23.73
N ARG A 13 2.76 1.72 -22.50
CA ARG A 13 3.72 1.87 -21.40
C ARG A 13 4.32 0.56 -20.91
N ASP A 14 3.66 -0.58 -21.11
CA ASP A 14 4.15 -1.92 -20.73
C ASP A 14 4.68 -2.06 -19.27
N GLY A 15 4.10 -1.32 -18.32
CA GLY A 15 4.51 -1.35 -16.92
C GLY A 15 5.52 -0.26 -16.54
N GLU A 16 5.97 0.55 -17.50
CA GLU A 16 6.82 1.71 -17.29
C GLU A 16 6.02 2.92 -16.79
N ARG A 17 6.75 3.88 -16.23
CA ARG A 17 6.24 5.15 -15.72
C ARG A 17 5.71 6.03 -16.86
N ALA A 18 4.68 6.85 -16.60
CA ALA A 18 4.23 7.86 -17.56
C ALA A 18 5.21 9.04 -17.62
N ASP A 19 5.43 9.54 -18.83
CA ASP A 19 6.21 10.76 -19.07
C ASP A 19 5.55 11.99 -18.44
N GLU A 20 4.22 12.09 -18.52
CA GLU A 20 3.41 13.13 -17.89
C GLU A 20 2.51 12.50 -16.81
N ARG A 21 2.66 12.92 -15.56
CA ARG A 21 1.88 12.43 -14.43
C ARG A 21 1.52 13.58 -13.48
N PRO A 22 0.43 13.47 -12.70
CA PRO A 22 0.05 14.53 -11.78
C PRO A 22 1.07 14.66 -10.64
N ASP A 23 1.27 15.87 -10.11
CA ASP A 23 2.22 16.14 -9.01
C ASP A 23 1.92 15.28 -7.76
N GLU A 24 0.64 14.94 -7.54
CA GLU A 24 0.22 14.08 -6.42
C GLU A 24 0.80 12.67 -6.49
N ALA A 25 1.17 12.19 -7.68
CA ALA A 25 1.85 10.91 -7.85
C ALA A 25 3.28 10.97 -7.28
N ASP A 26 4.03 12.05 -7.50
CA ASP A 26 5.35 12.19 -6.89
C ASP A 26 5.21 12.37 -5.36
N VAL A 27 4.24 13.17 -4.90
CA VAL A 27 3.95 13.35 -3.47
C VAL A 27 3.62 12.03 -2.78
N GLY A 28 2.79 11.18 -3.39
CA GLY A 28 2.41 9.88 -2.82
C GLY A 28 3.59 8.91 -2.65
N LEU A 29 4.61 8.98 -3.53
CA LEU A 29 5.83 8.18 -3.41
C LEU A 29 6.83 8.79 -2.41
N GLU A 30 6.91 10.11 -2.34
CA GLU A 30 7.80 10.85 -1.44
C GLU A 30 7.23 11.02 -0.03
N ARG A 31 6.07 10.41 0.28
CA ARG A 31 5.51 10.42 1.62
C ARG A 31 6.41 9.69 2.60
N ASP A 32 7.26 10.46 3.26
CA ASP A 32 7.92 10.06 4.48
C ASP A 32 6.89 10.03 5.60
N TYR A 33 6.40 8.83 5.90
CA TYR A 33 5.68 8.61 7.13
C TYR A 33 6.67 8.71 8.29
N PRO A 34 6.52 9.67 9.22
CA PRO A 34 7.35 9.70 10.41
C PRO A 34 6.96 8.48 11.27
N ALA A 35 7.66 7.38 11.03
CA ALA A 35 7.37 6.11 11.65
C ALA A 35 8.23 5.96 12.91
N VAL A 36 7.58 5.57 14.00
CA VAL A 36 8.29 5.08 15.17
C VAL A 36 8.73 3.65 14.90
N GLY A 37 9.93 3.31 15.37
CA GLY A 37 10.38 1.93 15.44
C GLY A 37 11.69 1.75 14.72
N PHE A 38 12.51 0.86 15.27
CA PHE A 38 13.84 0.61 14.76
C PHE A 38 13.83 0.24 13.27
N SER A 39 14.48 1.06 12.44
CA SER A 39 14.55 0.90 10.98
C SER A 39 13.19 0.93 10.27
N ASN A 40 12.14 1.43 10.93
CA ASN A 40 10.85 1.74 10.28
C ASN A 40 10.79 3.20 9.81
N GLY A 41 11.69 4.06 10.28
CA GLY A 41 11.88 5.45 9.86
C GLY A 41 13.31 5.92 10.18
N ASP A 42 13.52 7.24 10.17
CA ASP A 42 14.76 7.85 10.64
C ASP A 42 14.94 7.68 12.16
N PRO A 43 16.18 7.51 12.66
CA PRO A 43 16.44 7.48 14.10
C PRO A 43 15.85 8.70 14.81
N LEU A 44 15.01 8.47 15.83
CA LEU A 44 14.39 9.54 16.62
C LEU A 44 15.39 10.28 17.53
N LEU A 45 16.48 9.62 17.88
CA LEU A 45 17.64 10.26 18.50
C LEU A 45 18.54 10.75 17.36
N ASN A 46 19.10 11.96 17.48
CA ASN A 46 20.07 12.53 16.51
C ASN A 46 21.42 11.77 16.50
N ARG A 47 21.39 10.46 16.25
CA ARG A 47 22.51 9.51 16.21
C ARG A 47 22.07 8.26 15.43
N ASP A 48 23.01 7.48 14.94
CA ASP A 48 22.67 6.25 14.22
C ASP A 48 22.03 5.22 15.15
N TYR A 49 21.12 4.40 14.62
CA TYR A 49 20.52 3.26 15.33
C TYR A 49 21.56 2.31 15.94
N SER A 50 22.76 2.23 15.36
CA SER A 50 23.85 1.41 15.90
C SER A 50 24.39 1.90 17.25
N GLU A 51 24.13 3.17 17.59
CA GLU A 51 24.55 3.86 18.81
C GLU A 51 23.47 3.88 19.89
N TYR A 52 22.31 3.28 19.62
CA TYR A 52 21.22 3.18 20.59
C TYR A 52 21.57 2.16 21.69
N PRO A 53 21.14 2.40 22.93
CA PRO A 53 21.26 1.40 23.99
C PRO A 53 20.42 0.17 23.62
N ARG A 54 20.98 -1.03 23.82
CA ARG A 54 20.31 -2.29 23.46
C ARG A 54 19.66 -2.93 24.67
N SER A 55 18.40 -3.35 24.53
CA SER A 55 17.67 -4.19 25.51
C SER A 55 18.00 -3.86 26.97
N ASP A 56 18.89 -4.60 27.64
CA ASP A 56 19.22 -4.40 29.06
C ASP A 56 20.07 -3.15 29.36
N ASP A 57 20.75 -2.58 28.36
CA ASP A 57 21.56 -1.36 28.53
C ASP A 57 20.71 -0.17 28.94
N ILE A 58 19.40 -0.19 28.63
CA ILE A 58 18.45 0.87 29.00
C ILE A 58 18.21 0.92 30.52
N LEU A 59 18.58 -0.13 31.27
CA LEU A 59 18.54 -0.17 32.73
C LEU A 59 19.78 0.48 33.37
N SER A 60 20.79 0.84 32.57
CA SER A 60 22.02 1.46 33.06
C SER A 60 21.79 2.95 33.35
N PRO A 61 22.49 3.55 34.33
CA PRO A 61 22.34 4.97 34.68
C PRO A 61 22.52 5.93 33.49
N ASP A 62 23.38 5.55 32.54
CA ASP A 62 23.69 6.35 31.34
C ASP A 62 22.52 6.44 30.34
N ALA A 63 21.49 5.61 30.50
CA ALA A 63 20.34 5.56 29.60
C ALA A 63 19.22 6.55 29.95
N SER A 64 19.26 7.17 31.13
CA SER A 64 18.22 8.12 31.59
C SER A 64 17.97 9.24 30.56
N GLY A 65 19.02 9.91 30.07
CA GLY A 65 18.87 10.98 29.08
C GLY A 65 18.35 10.51 27.72
N VAL A 66 18.58 9.23 27.35
CA VAL A 66 18.01 8.64 26.13
C VAL A 66 16.49 8.48 26.29
N LEU A 67 16.06 7.93 27.44
CA LEU A 67 14.65 7.68 27.72
C LEU A 67 13.86 8.98 27.84
N GLU A 68 14.41 10.00 28.52
CA GLU A 68 13.81 11.34 28.56
C GLU A 68 13.60 11.92 27.16
N THR A 69 14.65 11.86 26.31
CA THR A 69 14.57 12.37 24.94
C THR A 69 13.50 11.65 24.12
N LEU A 70 13.37 10.33 24.27
CA LEU A 70 12.36 9.55 23.57
C LEU A 70 10.95 9.86 24.07
N VAL A 71 10.73 9.91 25.39
CA VAL A 71 9.41 10.23 25.96
C VAL A 71 8.91 11.60 25.51
N GLU A 72 9.81 12.58 25.38
CA GLU A 72 9.46 13.93 24.91
C GLU A 72 9.32 14.03 23.38
N HIS A 73 9.67 12.97 22.63
CA HIS A 73 9.64 13.00 21.18
C HIS A 73 8.19 12.96 20.66
N ARG A 74 7.85 13.86 19.72
CA ARG A 74 6.48 14.05 19.19
C ARG A 74 5.81 12.80 18.61
N LEU A 75 6.60 11.80 18.23
CA LEU A 75 6.09 10.55 17.64
C LEU A 75 5.88 9.46 18.69
N ILE A 76 6.44 9.61 19.89
CA ILE A 76 6.32 8.65 20.98
C ILE A 76 5.05 8.99 21.77
N GLY A 77 3.99 8.23 21.55
CA GLY A 77 2.72 8.36 22.27
C GLY A 77 2.51 7.32 23.35
N SER A 78 3.38 6.29 23.41
CA SER A 78 3.22 5.16 24.31
C SER A 78 4.55 4.51 24.70
N VAL A 79 4.51 3.67 25.74
CA VAL A 79 5.67 2.85 26.12
C VAL A 79 6.02 1.83 25.03
N ARG A 80 5.03 1.42 24.22
CA ARG A 80 5.25 0.50 23.09
C ARG A 80 6.09 1.15 22.00
N ASP A 81 5.85 2.43 21.72
CA ASP A 81 6.63 3.21 20.74
C ASP A 81 8.12 3.25 21.11
N ILE A 82 8.44 3.45 22.38
CA ILE A 82 9.82 3.42 22.90
C ILE A 82 10.41 2.01 22.77
N SER A 83 9.61 0.99 23.04
CA SER A 83 10.00 -0.42 22.90
C SER A 83 10.33 -0.79 21.46
N ASP A 84 9.51 -0.36 20.50
CA ASP A 84 9.70 -0.57 19.08
C ASP A 84 10.94 0.21 18.57
N GLU A 85 11.14 1.45 19.04
CA GLU A 85 12.28 2.30 18.67
C GLU A 85 13.62 1.76 19.21
N LEU A 86 13.65 1.25 20.44
CA LEU A 86 14.87 0.73 21.09
C LEU A 86 15.13 -0.76 20.83
N ARG A 87 14.20 -1.48 20.17
CA ARG A 87 14.19 -2.95 20.08
C ARG A 87 14.31 -3.63 21.46
N ALA A 88 13.67 -3.05 22.45
CA ALA A 88 13.65 -3.56 23.82
C ALA A 88 12.27 -4.10 24.14
N ASP A 89 12.17 -5.08 25.03
CA ASP A 89 10.87 -5.59 25.48
C ASP A 89 10.11 -4.52 26.27
N VAL A 90 8.80 -4.40 26.03
CA VAL A 90 7.92 -3.40 26.68
C VAL A 90 8.02 -3.44 28.21
N THR A 91 8.18 -4.63 28.80
CA THR A 91 8.33 -4.78 30.26
C THR A 91 9.67 -4.24 30.76
N VAL A 92 10.74 -4.40 29.96
CA VAL A 92 12.07 -3.86 30.27
C VAL A 92 12.05 -2.34 30.15
N VAL A 93 11.43 -1.79 29.11
CA VAL A 93 11.24 -0.33 28.95
C VAL A 93 10.41 0.25 30.10
N SER A 94 9.28 -0.39 30.44
CA SER A 94 8.42 0.05 31.55
C SER A 94 9.17 0.13 32.87
N LYS A 95 10.05 -0.84 33.12
CA LYS A 95 10.90 -0.90 34.30
C LYS A 95 12.03 0.13 34.24
N ALA A 96 12.58 0.40 33.06
CA ALA A 96 13.61 1.41 32.86
C ALA A 96 13.07 2.82 33.15
N LEU A 97 11.89 3.16 32.65
CA LEU A 97 11.22 4.43 32.94
C LEU A 97 11.01 4.63 34.45
N GLU A 98 10.52 3.59 35.15
CA GLU A 98 10.39 3.61 36.62
C GLU A 98 11.74 3.75 37.34
N LEU A 99 12.78 3.04 36.86
CA LEU A 99 14.09 3.04 37.48
C LEU A 99 14.79 4.40 37.38
N HIS A 100 14.56 5.10 36.27
CA HIS A 100 15.17 6.40 35.97
C HIS A 100 14.29 7.60 36.34
N ASP A 101 13.12 7.36 36.96
CA ASP A 101 12.16 8.41 37.35
C ASP A 101 11.69 9.26 36.16
N VAL A 102 11.57 8.64 34.98
CA VAL A 102 11.07 9.28 33.76
C VAL A 102 9.57 9.07 33.68
N ASP A 103 8.83 10.16 33.53
CA ASP A 103 7.38 10.12 33.38
C ASP A 103 6.99 9.24 32.19
N ARG A 104 5.99 8.39 32.39
CA ARG A 104 5.48 7.56 31.29
C ARG A 104 4.75 8.48 30.30
N PRO A 105 4.93 8.27 28.98
CA PRO A 105 4.09 8.93 28.01
C PRO A 105 2.65 8.56 28.32
N GLU A 106 1.79 9.57 28.53
CA GLU A 106 0.36 9.33 28.63
C GLU A 106 -0.07 8.72 27.31
N SER A 107 -0.78 7.58 27.37
CA SER A 107 -1.31 6.93 26.19
C SER A 107 -2.29 7.91 25.54
N VAL A 108 -1.79 8.69 24.61
CA VAL A 108 -2.63 9.49 23.74
C VAL A 108 -3.28 8.50 22.80
N GLU A 109 -4.61 8.37 22.90
CA GLU A 109 -5.43 7.86 21.80
C GLU A 109 -5.31 8.92 20.68
N ASP A 110 -4.15 8.97 20.04
CA ASP A 110 -3.94 9.88 18.93
C ASP A 110 -4.58 9.21 17.72
N ASP A 111 -5.68 9.81 17.22
CA ASP A 111 -6.32 9.47 15.95
C ASP A 111 -5.32 9.59 14.76
N ALA A 112 -4.09 10.03 15.00
CA ALA A 112 -2.97 10.12 14.07
C ALA A 112 -2.01 8.91 14.11
N GLN A 113 -2.32 7.84 14.84
CA GLN A 113 -1.50 6.62 14.79
C GLN A 113 -1.69 5.91 13.43
N PRO A 114 -0.59 5.59 12.72
CA PRO A 114 -0.60 4.79 11.50
C PRO A 114 -1.43 3.51 11.67
N SER A 115 -2.38 3.26 10.78
CA SER A 115 -3.23 2.05 10.84
C SER A 115 -2.98 1.14 9.65
N GLU A 116 -2.63 -0.13 9.90
CA GLU A 116 -2.56 -1.16 8.84
C GLU A 116 -3.92 -1.31 8.12
N SER A 117 -5.02 -0.87 8.73
CA SER A 117 -6.37 -1.04 8.19
C SER A 117 -6.75 0.01 7.16
N GLU A 118 -5.91 1.00 6.89
CA GLU A 118 -6.18 2.13 6.00
C GLU A 118 -5.02 2.33 5.01
N ILE A 119 -5.31 2.96 3.88
CA ILE A 119 -4.32 3.38 2.89
C ILE A 119 -4.64 4.82 2.50
N GLU A 120 -3.62 5.67 2.49
CA GLU A 120 -3.73 7.03 1.97
C GLU A 120 -3.31 7.03 0.50
N LEU A 121 -4.29 7.22 -0.39
CA LEU A 121 -4.07 7.34 -1.83
C LEU A 121 -3.21 8.58 -2.16
N PRO A 122 -2.51 8.64 -3.30
CA PRO A 122 -1.64 9.77 -3.65
C PRO A 122 -2.35 11.13 -3.63
N ASP A 123 -3.66 11.18 -3.92
CA ASP A 123 -4.49 12.39 -3.81
C ASP A 123 -4.82 12.82 -2.36
N GLY A 124 -4.40 12.03 -1.36
CA GLY A 124 -4.68 12.24 0.07
C GLY A 124 -5.96 11.58 0.58
N THR A 125 -6.66 10.84 -0.28
CA THR A 125 -7.88 10.13 0.13
C THR A 125 -7.52 8.91 0.97
N VAL A 126 -8.00 8.86 2.22
CA VAL A 126 -7.84 7.69 3.11
C VAL A 126 -8.97 6.69 2.88
N VAL A 127 -8.60 5.44 2.58
CA VAL A 127 -9.54 4.34 2.30
C VAL A 127 -9.25 3.15 3.19
N ALA A 128 -10.29 2.63 3.86
CA ALA A 128 -10.17 1.40 4.63
C ALA A 128 -9.87 0.20 3.72
N THR A 129 -8.86 -0.57 4.09
CA THR A 129 -8.34 -1.72 3.33
C THR A 129 -9.37 -2.82 3.08
N GLU A 130 -10.37 -2.94 3.96
CA GLU A 130 -11.50 -3.87 3.82
C GLU A 130 -12.37 -3.60 2.58
N GLN A 131 -12.29 -2.38 2.01
CA GLN A 131 -13.02 -2.01 0.79
C GLN A 131 -12.36 -2.55 -0.48
N PHE A 132 -11.10 -2.98 -0.40
CA PHE A 132 -10.36 -3.55 -1.51
C PHE A 132 -10.48 -5.08 -1.53
N ARG A 133 -10.24 -5.66 -2.71
CA ARG A 133 -10.04 -7.10 -2.81
C ARG A 133 -8.84 -7.55 -1.98
N SER A 134 -8.87 -8.81 -1.55
CA SER A 134 -7.75 -9.46 -0.86
C SER A 134 -7.12 -10.54 -1.77
N PRO A 135 -5.81 -10.51 -2.00
CA PRO A 135 -4.86 -9.49 -1.58
C PRO A 135 -5.02 -8.16 -2.34
N ILE A 136 -4.57 -7.06 -1.73
CA ILE A 136 -4.90 -5.69 -2.16
C ILE A 136 -4.44 -5.33 -3.57
N TYR A 137 -3.30 -5.88 -3.98
CA TYR A 137 -2.76 -5.72 -5.33
C TYR A 137 -3.63 -6.39 -6.42
N ARG A 138 -4.72 -7.08 -6.06
CA ARG A 138 -5.74 -7.60 -7.00
C ARG A 138 -6.95 -6.71 -7.16
N ASP A 139 -7.03 -5.58 -6.46
CA ASP A 139 -8.16 -4.67 -6.63
C ASP A 139 -8.00 -3.88 -7.92
N ALA A 140 -8.85 -4.18 -8.90
CA ALA A 140 -8.78 -3.59 -10.23
C ALA A 140 -8.92 -2.05 -10.20
N ARG A 141 -9.71 -1.50 -9.27
CA ARG A 141 -9.91 -0.04 -9.19
C ARG A 141 -8.65 0.64 -8.65
N LEU A 142 -8.01 0.00 -7.66
CA LEU A 142 -6.73 0.49 -7.14
C LEU A 142 -5.63 0.42 -8.21
N LEU A 143 -5.54 -0.69 -8.95
CA LEU A 143 -4.56 -0.82 -10.05
C LEU A 143 -4.81 0.18 -11.18
N GLU A 144 -6.06 0.39 -11.59
CA GLU A 144 -6.46 1.41 -12.58
C GLU A 144 -6.00 2.79 -12.12
N TYR A 145 -6.33 3.17 -10.90
CA TYR A 145 -5.98 4.46 -10.35
C TYR A 145 -4.47 4.68 -10.24
N LEU A 146 -3.71 3.71 -9.71
CA LEU A 146 -2.26 3.85 -9.56
C LEU A 146 -1.52 3.83 -10.91
N TYR A 147 -1.94 2.96 -11.83
CA TYR A 147 -1.24 2.80 -13.11
C TYR A 147 -1.63 3.85 -14.15
N VAL A 148 -2.92 4.17 -14.26
CA VAL A 148 -3.45 5.07 -15.29
C VAL A 148 -3.56 6.50 -14.77
N ASP A 149 -4.24 6.72 -13.64
CA ASP A 149 -4.51 8.08 -13.16
C ASP A 149 -3.24 8.71 -12.54
N CYS A 150 -2.51 7.95 -11.72
CA CYS A 150 -1.25 8.40 -11.10
C CYS A 150 -0.02 8.17 -12.01
N GLY A 151 -0.16 7.35 -13.05
CA GLY A 151 0.91 7.09 -14.00
C GLY A 151 2.13 6.33 -13.44
N TYR A 152 1.99 5.60 -12.33
CA TYR A 152 3.09 4.83 -11.74
C TYR A 152 3.57 3.68 -12.62
N SER A 153 4.86 3.40 -12.59
CA SER A 153 5.42 2.13 -13.04
C SER A 153 5.06 0.98 -12.09
N ILE A 154 5.22 -0.27 -12.54
CA ILE A 154 5.03 -1.46 -11.68
C ILE A 154 5.92 -1.39 -10.43
N ALA A 155 7.16 -0.90 -10.57
CA ALA A 155 8.08 -0.77 -9.45
C ALA A 155 7.60 0.28 -8.43
N GLU A 156 7.12 1.43 -8.90
CA GLU A 156 6.56 2.48 -8.04
C GLU A 156 5.25 2.04 -7.39
N MET A 157 4.39 1.31 -8.10
CA MET A 157 3.18 0.72 -7.50
C MET A 157 3.52 -0.23 -6.36
N ARG A 158 4.54 -1.08 -6.54
CA ARG A 158 5.05 -1.95 -5.47
C ARG A 158 5.54 -1.12 -4.28
N GLU A 159 6.39 -0.13 -4.54
CA GLU A 159 6.97 0.72 -3.50
C GLU A 159 5.88 1.43 -2.70
N PHE A 160 4.91 2.04 -3.38
CA PHE A 160 3.75 2.68 -2.78
C PHE A 160 2.95 1.69 -1.92
N LEU A 161 2.52 0.55 -2.49
CA LEU A 161 1.72 -0.43 -1.77
C LEU A 161 2.45 -1.03 -0.56
N GLU A 162 3.76 -1.29 -0.68
CA GLU A 162 4.58 -1.75 0.43
C GLU A 162 4.76 -0.68 1.50
N SER A 163 4.91 0.59 1.13
CA SER A 163 4.97 1.69 2.09
C SER A 163 3.67 1.78 2.90
N GLU A 164 2.54 1.91 2.20
CA GLU A 164 1.21 2.04 2.79
C GLU A 164 0.82 0.83 3.65
N ARG A 165 1.06 -0.40 3.17
CA ARG A 165 0.67 -1.63 3.91
C ARG A 165 1.55 -1.94 5.10
N ASN A 166 2.76 -1.40 5.12
CA ASN A 166 3.66 -1.54 6.26
C ASN A 166 3.54 -0.33 7.22
N HIS A 167 2.92 0.76 6.79
CA HIS A 167 2.52 1.86 7.65
C HIS A 167 1.55 1.34 8.73
N GLY A 168 1.92 1.51 10.01
CA GLY A 168 1.10 1.01 11.14
C GLY A 168 1.09 -0.51 11.34
N ARG A 169 1.90 -1.26 10.59
CA ARG A 169 2.02 -2.71 10.75
C ARG A 169 2.82 -3.03 12.02
N GLY A 170 2.20 -3.74 12.95
CA GLY A 170 2.84 -4.15 14.21
C GLY A 170 4.13 -4.96 13.98
N ALA A 171 5.17 -4.68 14.76
CA ALA A 171 6.50 -5.29 14.66
C ALA A 171 6.51 -6.83 14.80
N GLU A 172 5.46 -7.41 15.39
CA GLU A 172 5.28 -8.85 15.52
C GLU A 172 4.89 -9.57 14.22
N LYS A 173 4.42 -8.83 13.20
CA LYS A 173 4.01 -9.39 11.91
C LYS A 173 5.16 -9.33 10.90
N PRO A 174 5.35 -10.35 10.04
CA PRO A 174 6.31 -10.25 8.94
C PRO A 174 5.93 -9.09 8.03
N ARG A 175 6.93 -8.34 7.54
CA ARG A 175 6.74 -7.24 6.59
C ARG A 175 5.91 -7.73 5.40
N TRP A 176 4.91 -6.95 5.01
CA TRP A 176 4.12 -7.22 3.82
C TRP A 176 4.93 -6.84 2.59
N THR A 177 5.00 -7.74 1.62
CA THR A 177 5.76 -7.56 0.37
C THR A 177 4.94 -8.09 -0.79
N VAL A 178 5.13 -7.51 -1.97
CA VAL A 178 4.52 -7.97 -3.22
C VAL A 178 5.57 -7.94 -4.33
N ASP A 179 5.56 -8.94 -5.21
CA ASP A 179 6.51 -9.00 -6.32
C ASP A 179 6.01 -8.21 -7.53
N ASN A 180 6.93 -7.59 -8.28
CA ASN A 180 6.60 -6.90 -9.54
C ASN A 180 5.87 -7.83 -10.53
N THR A 181 6.23 -9.11 -10.54
CA THR A 181 5.58 -10.13 -11.38
C THR A 181 4.11 -10.34 -11.01
N ASP A 182 3.77 -10.28 -9.72
CA ASP A 182 2.39 -10.41 -9.27
C ASP A 182 1.55 -9.21 -9.72
N ILE A 183 2.07 -7.99 -9.53
CA ILE A 183 1.42 -6.77 -10.00
C ILE A 183 1.25 -6.80 -11.52
N ARG A 184 2.29 -7.21 -12.27
CA ARG A 184 2.22 -7.37 -13.73
C ARG A 184 1.11 -8.33 -14.15
N THR A 185 1.08 -9.50 -13.53
CA THR A 185 0.07 -10.54 -13.82
C THR A 185 -1.35 -10.01 -13.58
N GLU A 186 -1.57 -9.28 -12.49
CA GLU A 186 -2.88 -8.68 -12.21
C GLU A 186 -3.21 -7.57 -13.22
N LEU A 187 -2.26 -6.72 -13.60
CA LEU A 187 -2.43 -5.71 -14.65
C LEU A 187 -2.79 -6.31 -16.02
N GLU A 188 -2.20 -7.45 -16.38
CA GLU A 188 -2.56 -8.22 -17.57
C GLU A 188 -3.99 -8.81 -17.46
N MET A 189 -4.36 -9.32 -16.28
CA MET A 189 -5.70 -9.87 -16.04
C MET A 189 -6.81 -8.81 -16.08
N VAL A 190 -6.55 -7.59 -15.60
CA VAL A 190 -7.49 -6.48 -15.72
C VAL A 190 -7.46 -5.81 -17.12
N GLY A 191 -6.51 -6.21 -17.97
CA GLY A 191 -6.41 -5.75 -19.36
C GLY A 191 -5.69 -4.42 -19.55
N LEU A 192 -4.99 -3.92 -18.52
CA LEU A 192 -4.15 -2.73 -18.56
C LEU A 192 -2.78 -3.00 -19.20
N LEU A 193 -2.32 -4.24 -19.18
CA LEU A 193 -1.15 -4.72 -19.91
C LEU A 193 -1.52 -5.80 -20.92
N ILE A 194 -0.67 -5.97 -21.94
CA ILE A 194 -0.76 -7.08 -22.89
C ILE A 194 0.09 -8.22 -22.32
N GLY A 195 -0.55 -9.35 -22.02
CA GLY A 195 0.18 -10.53 -21.56
C GLY A 195 0.90 -11.26 -22.70
N ASP A 196 1.99 -11.94 -22.39
CA ASP A 196 2.84 -12.69 -23.34
C ASP A 196 2.14 -13.88 -24.04
N GLY A 197 0.84 -14.09 -23.80
CA GLY A 197 0.07 -15.22 -24.31
C GLY A 197 -1.18 -14.85 -25.11
N ASP A 198 -1.26 -13.65 -25.69
CA ASP A 198 -2.39 -13.27 -26.55
C ASP A 198 -2.12 -13.57 -28.03
N ASP A 199 -2.03 -14.87 -28.34
CA ASP A 199 -2.13 -15.40 -29.69
C ASP A 199 -3.59 -15.32 -30.17
N GLY A 200 -4.09 -14.10 -30.44
CA GLY A 200 -5.14 -13.87 -31.44
C GLY A 200 -6.55 -14.44 -31.23
N GLU A 201 -6.94 -14.93 -30.05
CA GLU A 201 -8.32 -15.36 -29.75
C GLU A 201 -8.74 -14.95 -28.33
N ARG A 202 -8.97 -13.65 -28.11
CA ARG A 202 -9.85 -13.18 -27.05
C ARG A 202 -11.06 -12.51 -27.68
N ASP A 203 -12.12 -13.31 -27.80
CA ASP A 203 -13.49 -12.86 -28.01
C ASP A 203 -13.77 -11.64 -27.12
N ASP A 204 -14.35 -10.61 -27.73
CA ASP A 204 -14.83 -9.37 -27.13
C ASP A 204 -15.37 -9.60 -25.71
N ILE A 205 -14.58 -9.22 -24.69
CA ILE A 205 -15.11 -9.02 -23.34
C ILE A 205 -15.93 -7.73 -23.40
N ARG A 206 -17.20 -7.89 -23.78
CA ARG A 206 -18.25 -6.87 -23.71
C ARG A 206 -18.36 -6.36 -22.28
N LEU A 207 -17.82 -5.16 -22.04
CA LEU A 207 -18.26 -4.30 -20.96
C LEU A 207 -19.75 -3.98 -21.17
N GLY A 208 -20.54 -4.06 -20.10
CA GLY A 208 -22.01 -4.08 -20.12
C GLY A 208 -22.68 -3.07 -21.06
N GLY A 209 -23.41 -3.61 -22.04
CA GLY A 209 -24.32 -2.88 -22.92
C GLY A 209 -25.00 -3.87 -23.87
N ALA A 210 -26.33 -3.84 -23.93
CA ALA A 210 -27.10 -4.76 -24.77
C ALA A 210 -26.67 -4.65 -26.25
N SER A 211 -26.16 -5.74 -26.82
CA SER A 211 -25.84 -5.80 -28.24
C SER A 211 -27.09 -6.05 -29.05
N LEU A 212 -27.56 -5.03 -29.77
CA LEU A 212 -28.47 -5.19 -30.91
C LEU A 212 -27.62 -5.58 -32.11
N SER A 213 -27.72 -6.84 -32.55
CA SER A 213 -27.17 -7.26 -33.84
C SER A 213 -28.21 -7.01 -34.92
N GLU A 214 -28.09 -5.90 -35.64
CA GLU A 214 -28.77 -5.73 -36.93
C GLU A 214 -27.95 -6.43 -38.02
N SER A 215 -28.37 -7.65 -38.35
CA SER A 215 -27.90 -8.34 -39.55
C SER A 215 -28.79 -7.95 -40.71
N GLU A 216 -28.41 -6.92 -41.47
CA GLU A 216 -28.98 -6.71 -42.80
C GLU A 216 -28.43 -7.76 -43.76
N THR A 217 -29.18 -8.86 -43.94
CA THR A 217 -29.07 -9.69 -45.15
C THR A 217 -30.46 -9.99 -45.66
N SER A 218 -30.76 -9.45 -46.84
CA SER A 218 -31.97 -9.72 -47.61
C SER A 218 -32.18 -11.22 -47.82
N GLY A 219 -33.40 -11.71 -47.59
CA GLY A 219 -33.79 -13.04 -48.02
C GLY A 219 -34.76 -13.71 -47.06
N THR A 220 -36.02 -13.80 -47.49
CA THR A 220 -37.10 -14.63 -46.95
C THR A 220 -36.65 -16.05 -46.60
N ASP A 221 -36.82 -16.52 -45.36
CA ASP A 221 -37.62 -17.71 -45.02
C ASP A 221 -37.58 -18.05 -43.51
N GLY A 222 -38.71 -18.56 -43.01
CA GLY A 222 -38.86 -19.50 -41.88
C GLY A 222 -38.14 -19.26 -40.55
N LEU A 223 -38.91 -18.89 -39.51
CA LEU A 223 -38.53 -19.02 -38.11
C LEU A 223 -38.60 -20.51 -37.68
N THR A 224 -37.47 -21.18 -37.45
CA THR A 224 -37.43 -22.51 -36.82
C THR A 224 -36.96 -22.41 -35.37
N VAL A 225 -37.88 -22.59 -34.43
CA VAL A 225 -37.59 -22.77 -33.00
C VAL A 225 -37.33 -24.25 -32.74
N SER A 226 -36.11 -24.60 -32.33
CA SER A 226 -35.82 -25.93 -31.77
C SER A 226 -35.95 -25.88 -30.25
N THR A 227 -37.09 -26.35 -29.74
CA THR A 227 -37.26 -26.76 -28.34
C THR A 227 -36.67 -28.16 -28.18
N SER A 228 -35.59 -28.29 -27.42
CA SER A 228 -35.24 -29.57 -26.80
C SER A 228 -35.71 -29.53 -25.35
N ASP A 229 -36.63 -30.45 -25.07
CA ASP A 229 -37.47 -30.59 -23.89
C ASP A 229 -36.83 -31.52 -22.84
N PHE A 230 -37.14 -31.24 -21.56
CA PHE A 230 -36.96 -32.00 -20.30
C PHE A 230 -35.57 -32.32 -19.74
#